data_AF-A0A812JA16-F1
#
_entry.id   AF-A0A812JA16-F1
#
_cell.length_a   1.000
_cell.length_b   1.000
_cell.length_c   1.000
_cell.angle_alpha   90.00
_cell.angle_beta   90.00
_cell.angle_gamma   90.00
#
_symmetry.space_group_name_H-M   'P 1'
#
loop_
_entity.id
_entity.type
_entity.pdbx_description
1 polymer ?
#
loop_
_entity_poly.entity_id
_entity_poly.type
_entity_poly.pdbx_seq_one_letter_code
_entity_poly.pdbx_strand_id
1 'polypeptide(L)'
;MAALENSVQQLLNSAGRVFYGSFEHRQQTNQFDTHTRNPEKSKDSTSALLGPDVAGLSESLKTVMEQEMKPTMRTAMVDLQKELDAHYSSGYTRQGVNGGFAACVKSRANWLPWALAKDKGPDGKLAGKTSVFKKAQTQHQTCRKERSCKHGCLWATRNRTRTLPTPPAPPLRASLETACQVVREFNKANSSDCAKQEGESEEAYTRRLREYYEARNLEVREAEEKCDRATVSLENKVAECSGLKDTWSGIREACGREQDTMDEASCDIQEDETSVCQEYSRCYEQATAAYNQDLEAVKQQQADLADEWAALLRMQCLLQVFAKDADKQAALATCKGQDHASEVASATSLRFPSPVPKTAQLCSAIGGAAANSHYIVQHYGSLPKNAQAKTCSASCCTKCSEFLCPHGFVNIDLAEQKIGSLAESCCVEGSLFSNSKLVSEKHQGLPLGQSYDCCSGDVLLGLLGVRSFDP
;
A
#
# COMPACT_ATOMS: atom_id res chain seq x y z
N MET A 1 -14.45 -6.55 -47.83
CA MET A 1 -15.51 -5.60 -48.22
C MET A 1 -15.23 -4.97 -49.59
N ALA A 2 -14.30 -4.03 -49.76
CA ALA A 2 -14.07 -3.40 -51.08
C ALA A 2 -13.73 -4.38 -52.22
N ALA A 3 -12.96 -5.45 -51.94
CA ALA A 3 -12.71 -6.51 -52.92
C ALA A 3 -13.98 -7.34 -53.24
N LEU A 4 -14.86 -7.54 -52.25
CA LEU A 4 -16.13 -8.25 -52.41
C LEU A 4 -17.12 -7.39 -53.21
N GLU A 5 -17.22 -6.09 -52.90
CA GLU A 5 -17.97 -5.12 -53.70
C GLU A 5 -17.47 -5.08 -55.13
N ASN A 6 -16.16 -5.08 -55.35
CA ASN A 6 -15.60 -5.06 -56.71
C ASN A 6 -15.89 -6.36 -57.47
N SER A 7 -15.80 -7.52 -56.82
CA SER A 7 -16.16 -8.82 -57.43
C SER A 7 -17.66 -8.94 -57.70
N VAL A 8 -18.52 -8.49 -56.78
CA VAL A 8 -19.97 -8.44 -56.95
C VAL A 8 -20.33 -7.45 -58.06
N GLN A 9 -19.70 -6.28 -58.12
CA GLN A 9 -19.92 -5.31 -59.18
C GLN A 9 -19.43 -5.83 -60.54
N GLN A 10 -18.30 -6.54 -60.60
CA GLN A 10 -17.84 -7.21 -61.82
C GLN A 10 -18.80 -8.31 -62.28
N LEU A 11 -19.40 -9.06 -61.35
CA LEU A 11 -20.42 -10.07 -61.65
C LEU A 11 -21.75 -9.45 -62.09
N LEU A 12 -22.17 -8.35 -61.47
CA LEU A 12 -23.34 -7.59 -61.92
C LEU A 12 -23.11 -6.97 -63.31
N ASN A 13 -21.89 -6.49 -63.58
CA ASN A 13 -21.50 -5.96 -64.87
C ASN A 13 -21.38 -7.05 -65.94
N SER A 14 -20.93 -8.26 -65.60
CA SER A 14 -20.85 -9.38 -66.54
C SER A 14 -22.24 -9.98 -66.82
N ALA A 15 -23.08 -10.11 -65.79
CA ALA A 15 -24.49 -10.51 -65.96
C ALA A 15 -25.27 -9.45 -66.78
N GLY A 16 -25.05 -8.16 -66.52
CA GLY A 16 -25.65 -7.07 -67.28
C GLY A 16 -25.31 -7.09 -68.77
N ARG A 17 -24.08 -7.50 -69.15
CA ARG A 17 -23.69 -7.65 -70.56
C ARG A 17 -24.39 -8.81 -71.26
N VAL A 18 -24.69 -9.91 -70.56
CA VAL A 18 -25.46 -11.05 -71.10
C VAL A 18 -26.91 -10.65 -71.37
N PHE A 19 -27.50 -9.82 -70.49
CA PHE A 19 -28.88 -9.33 -70.64
C PHE A 19 -29.02 -8.23 -71.72
N TYR A 20 -28.07 -7.31 -71.86
CA TYR A 20 -28.13 -6.25 -72.89
C TYR A 20 -27.74 -6.73 -74.29
N GLY A 21 -26.80 -7.67 -74.42
CA GLY A 21 -26.40 -8.21 -75.73
C GLY A 21 -27.48 -9.03 -76.45
N SER A 22 -28.41 -9.64 -75.70
CA SER A 22 -29.56 -10.36 -76.29
C SER A 22 -30.72 -9.43 -76.68
N PHE A 23 -30.72 -8.17 -76.25
CA PHE A 23 -31.79 -7.22 -76.56
C PHE A 23 -31.53 -6.47 -77.89
N GLU A 24 -30.27 -6.18 -78.23
CA GLU A 24 -29.92 -5.48 -79.48
C GLU A 24 -29.99 -6.35 -80.73
N HIS A 25 -29.89 -7.68 -80.62
CA HIS A 25 -30.07 -8.58 -81.78
C HIS A 25 -31.54 -8.79 -82.19
N ARG A 26 -32.50 -8.25 -81.44
CA ARG A 26 -33.95 -8.39 -81.72
C ARG A 26 -34.65 -7.12 -82.22
N GLN A 27 -33.97 -5.98 -82.31
CA GLN A 27 -34.58 -4.76 -82.85
C GLN A 27 -34.41 -4.56 -84.36
N GLN A 28 -33.72 -5.47 -85.07
CA GLN A 28 -33.53 -5.34 -86.54
C GLN A 28 -34.44 -6.22 -87.41
N THR A 29 -35.31 -7.05 -86.82
CA THR A 29 -36.30 -7.84 -87.57
C THR A 29 -37.66 -7.76 -86.91
N ASN A 30 -38.45 -6.74 -87.27
CA ASN A 30 -39.92 -6.81 -87.41
C ASN A 30 -40.47 -5.41 -87.74
N GLN A 31 -40.51 -5.11 -89.03
CA GLN A 31 -41.32 -4.07 -89.63
C GLN A 31 -42.44 -4.79 -90.41
N PHE A 32 -43.69 -4.34 -90.23
CA PHE A 32 -44.94 -4.77 -90.91
C PHE A 32 -45.54 -6.14 -90.52
N ASP A 33 -46.67 -6.15 -89.79
CA ASP A 33 -48.00 -6.04 -90.40
C ASP A 33 -49.13 -5.98 -89.36
N THR A 34 -50.07 -5.07 -89.57
CA THR A 34 -51.29 -4.88 -88.79
C THR A 34 -52.47 -5.50 -89.51
N HIS A 35 -53.08 -6.58 -89.00
CA HIS A 35 -54.52 -6.88 -89.18
C HIS A 35 -55.05 -8.02 -88.26
N THR A 36 -56.05 -7.66 -87.45
CA THR A 36 -57.21 -8.43 -86.94
C THR A 36 -57.21 -9.97 -86.89
N ARG A 37 -57.33 -10.58 -85.68
CA ARG A 37 -58.37 -11.58 -85.30
C ARG A 37 -58.18 -12.21 -83.89
N ASN A 38 -59.32 -12.32 -83.19
CA ASN A 38 -59.78 -13.31 -82.19
C ASN A 38 -59.02 -13.61 -80.88
N PRO A 39 -59.73 -13.64 -79.72
CA PRO A 39 -59.21 -14.09 -78.44
C PRO A 39 -59.62 -15.54 -78.18
N GLU A 40 -58.80 -16.52 -78.53
CA GLU A 40 -58.92 -17.87 -77.95
C GLU A 40 -57.70 -18.72 -78.32
N LYS A 41 -57.13 -19.38 -77.30
CA LYS A 41 -55.94 -20.26 -77.32
C LYS A 41 -54.57 -19.55 -77.33
N SER A 42 -54.07 -19.26 -76.13
CA SER A 42 -52.63 -19.28 -75.85
C SER A 42 -52.42 -19.68 -74.39
N LYS A 43 -52.19 -20.97 -74.16
CA LYS A 43 -51.76 -21.52 -72.87
C LYS A 43 -50.34 -22.11 -72.91
N ASP A 44 -49.60 -21.98 -74.02
CA ASP A 44 -48.34 -22.71 -74.22
C ASP A 44 -47.16 -21.87 -74.75
N SER A 45 -47.05 -20.57 -74.46
CA SER A 45 -45.90 -19.78 -74.97
C SER A 45 -45.15 -18.90 -73.97
N THR A 46 -45.34 -19.13 -72.67
CA THR A 46 -44.52 -18.46 -71.64
C THR A 46 -43.28 -19.25 -71.19
N SER A 47 -43.10 -20.48 -71.66
CA SER A 47 -41.92 -21.32 -71.31
C SER A 47 -40.67 -21.09 -72.18
N ALA A 48 -40.70 -20.22 -73.18
CA ALA A 48 -39.59 -20.04 -74.13
C ALA A 48 -38.76 -18.76 -73.95
N LEU A 49 -39.04 -17.95 -72.92
CA LEU A 49 -38.36 -16.66 -72.68
C LEU A 49 -37.27 -16.70 -71.59
N LEU A 50 -37.12 -17.81 -70.89
CA LEU A 50 -35.92 -18.09 -70.10
C LEU A 50 -35.03 -18.95 -70.99
N GLY A 51 -34.08 -18.32 -71.68
CA GLY A 51 -33.16 -19.02 -72.57
C GLY A 51 -32.38 -20.13 -71.84
N PRO A 52 -31.79 -21.09 -72.57
CA PRO A 52 -31.06 -22.26 -72.03
C PRO A 52 -29.86 -21.94 -71.12
N ASP A 53 -29.56 -20.66 -70.86
CA ASP A 53 -28.38 -20.20 -70.15
C ASP A 53 -28.61 -19.90 -68.66
N VAL A 54 -29.84 -20.02 -68.14
CA VAL A 54 -30.13 -19.79 -66.71
C VAL A 54 -29.44 -20.84 -65.82
N ALA A 55 -29.33 -22.08 -66.30
CA ALA A 55 -28.57 -23.13 -65.63
C ALA A 55 -27.07 -22.81 -65.56
N GLY A 56 -26.51 -22.27 -66.65
CA GLY A 56 -25.12 -21.82 -66.72
C GLY A 56 -24.81 -20.66 -65.77
N LEU A 57 -25.72 -19.69 -65.67
CA LEU A 57 -25.61 -18.58 -64.72
C LEU A 57 -25.69 -19.07 -63.27
N SER A 58 -26.62 -20.00 -62.97
CA SER A 58 -26.78 -20.56 -61.62
C SER A 58 -25.53 -21.32 -61.16
N GLU A 59 -24.92 -22.13 -62.03
CA GLU A 59 -23.68 -22.85 -61.69
C GLU A 59 -22.50 -21.88 -61.54
N SER A 60 -22.46 -20.82 -62.35
CA SER A 60 -21.45 -19.76 -62.24
C SER A 60 -21.56 -19.01 -60.90
N LEU A 61 -22.76 -18.60 -60.50
CA LEU A 61 -23.01 -17.94 -59.21
C LEU A 61 -22.68 -18.85 -58.03
N LYS A 62 -23.07 -20.12 -58.10
CA LYS A 62 -22.73 -21.12 -57.08
C LYS A 62 -21.22 -21.30 -56.96
N THR A 63 -20.50 -21.34 -58.09
CA THR A 63 -19.04 -21.41 -58.12
C THR A 63 -18.42 -20.21 -57.42
N VAL A 64 -18.89 -18.99 -57.70
CA VAL A 64 -18.41 -17.77 -57.02
C VAL A 64 -18.67 -17.84 -55.51
N MET A 65 -19.87 -18.27 -55.08
CA MET A 65 -20.18 -18.33 -53.66
C MET A 65 -19.29 -19.31 -52.90
N GLU A 66 -19.05 -20.49 -53.47
CA GLU A 66 -18.23 -21.54 -52.86
C GLU A 66 -16.73 -21.27 -52.95
N GLN A 67 -16.26 -20.73 -54.08
CA GLN A 67 -14.82 -20.56 -54.33
C GLN A 67 -14.29 -19.18 -53.90
N GLU A 68 -15.13 -18.15 -53.86
CA GLU A 68 -14.70 -16.78 -53.55
C GLU A 68 -15.29 -16.29 -52.22
N MET A 69 -16.63 -16.29 -52.08
CA MET A 69 -17.28 -15.63 -50.94
C MET A 69 -17.08 -16.39 -49.62
N LYS A 70 -17.35 -17.72 -49.60
CA LYS A 70 -17.16 -18.54 -48.39
C LYS A 70 -15.69 -18.52 -47.91
N PRO A 71 -14.67 -18.70 -48.77
CA PRO A 71 -13.28 -18.61 -48.34
C PRO A 71 -12.90 -17.21 -47.85
N THR A 72 -13.42 -16.15 -48.48
CA THR A 72 -13.18 -14.76 -48.04
C THR A 72 -13.74 -14.52 -46.65
N MET A 73 -14.98 -14.93 -46.37
CA MET A 73 -15.58 -14.79 -45.04
C MET A 73 -14.89 -15.66 -43.99
N ARG A 74 -14.47 -16.89 -44.33
CA ARG A 74 -13.65 -17.71 -43.42
C ARG A 74 -12.31 -17.06 -43.11
N THR A 75 -11.67 -16.46 -44.10
CA THR A 75 -10.43 -15.70 -43.92
C THR A 75 -10.68 -14.50 -43.00
N ALA A 76 -11.76 -13.76 -43.21
CA ALA A 76 -12.13 -12.64 -42.34
C ALA A 76 -12.38 -13.08 -40.88
N MET A 77 -13.02 -14.23 -40.66
CA MET A 77 -13.20 -14.81 -39.32
C MET A 77 -11.87 -15.21 -38.66
N VAL A 78 -10.95 -15.82 -39.43
CA VAL A 78 -9.61 -16.16 -38.94
C VAL A 78 -8.80 -14.91 -38.62
N ASP A 79 -8.88 -13.88 -39.46
CA ASP A 79 -8.21 -12.61 -39.22
C ASP A 79 -8.79 -11.90 -37.99
N LEU A 80 -10.11 -11.90 -37.82
CA LEU A 80 -10.76 -11.35 -36.63
C LEU A 80 -10.34 -12.10 -35.36
N GLN A 81 -10.26 -13.44 -35.39
CA GLN A 81 -9.72 -14.23 -34.28
C GLN A 81 -8.25 -13.90 -34.00
N LYS A 82 -7.43 -13.74 -35.06
CA LYS A 82 -6.01 -13.39 -34.92
C LYS A 82 -5.83 -11.98 -34.35
N GLU A 83 -6.66 -11.03 -34.76
CA GLU A 83 -6.68 -9.68 -34.19
C GLU A 83 -7.10 -9.71 -32.73
N LEU A 84 -8.11 -10.50 -32.39
CA LEU A 84 -8.53 -10.75 -31.01
C LEU A 84 -7.35 -11.32 -30.20
N ASP A 85 -6.77 -12.42 -30.64
CA ASP A 85 -5.65 -13.08 -29.96
C ASP A 85 -4.44 -12.15 -29.82
N ALA A 86 -4.12 -11.34 -30.85
CA ALA A 86 -3.06 -10.33 -30.80
C ALA A 86 -3.39 -9.22 -29.80
N HIS A 87 -4.63 -8.76 -29.74
CA HIS A 87 -5.06 -7.72 -28.80
C HIS A 87 -4.90 -8.18 -27.35
N TYR A 88 -5.31 -9.43 -27.07
CA TYR A 88 -5.22 -10.03 -25.75
C TYR A 88 -3.79 -10.41 -25.35
N SER A 89 -3.03 -11.04 -26.25
CA SER A 89 -1.64 -11.47 -25.98
C SER A 89 -0.67 -10.29 -25.87
N SER A 90 -0.90 -9.21 -26.64
CA SER A 90 -0.16 -7.97 -26.48
C SER A 90 -0.53 -7.20 -25.21
N GLY A 91 -1.50 -7.69 -24.43
CA GLY A 91 -1.91 -7.06 -23.17
C GLY A 91 -2.43 -5.65 -23.35
N TYR A 92 -2.99 -5.30 -24.52
CA TYR A 92 -3.38 -3.93 -24.89
C TYR A 92 -2.19 -2.96 -25.00
N THR A 93 -1.04 -3.39 -25.52
CA THR A 93 0.13 -2.50 -25.74
C THR A 93 0.06 -1.67 -27.03
N ARG A 94 -1.10 -1.57 -27.70
CA ARG A 94 -1.20 -0.92 -29.01
C ARG A 94 -0.70 0.53 -28.93
N GLN A 95 0.40 0.81 -29.64
CA GLN A 95 1.11 2.09 -29.75
C GLN A 95 0.27 3.26 -30.33
N GLY A 96 -1.05 3.10 -30.51
CA GLY A 96 -1.93 4.09 -31.12
C GLY A 96 -2.88 4.81 -30.15
N VAL A 97 -3.03 4.33 -28.91
CA VAL A 97 -3.76 5.09 -27.89
C VAL A 97 -2.77 6.04 -27.22
N ASN A 98 -2.74 7.28 -27.69
CA ASN A 98 -1.85 8.32 -27.18
C ASN A 98 -1.94 8.41 -25.63
N GLY A 99 -0.85 8.06 -24.96
CA GLY A 99 -0.50 8.55 -23.62
C GLY A 99 -0.70 7.58 -22.45
N GLY A 100 -1.94 7.17 -22.15
CA GLY A 100 -2.25 6.61 -20.82
C GLY A 100 -2.01 5.10 -20.66
N PHE A 101 -2.38 4.31 -21.67
CA PHE A 101 -2.59 2.87 -21.47
C PHE A 101 -1.30 2.04 -21.58
N ALA A 102 -0.48 2.32 -22.60
CA ALA A 102 0.80 1.65 -22.79
C ALA A 102 1.79 1.94 -21.64
N ALA A 103 1.65 3.08 -20.96
CA ALA A 103 2.42 3.41 -19.75
C ALA A 103 2.06 2.49 -18.59
N CYS A 104 0.79 2.11 -18.45
CA CYS A 104 0.37 1.20 -17.39
C CYS A 104 0.60 -0.29 -17.71
N VAL A 105 0.60 -0.68 -19.00
CA VAL A 105 0.83 -2.08 -19.36
C VAL A 105 2.32 -2.44 -19.38
N LYS A 106 3.21 -1.53 -19.80
CA LYS A 106 4.67 -1.79 -19.75
C LYS A 106 5.18 -2.03 -18.32
N SER A 107 4.46 -1.57 -17.31
CA SER A 107 4.73 -1.84 -15.89
C SER A 107 4.10 -3.16 -15.40
N ARG A 108 3.10 -3.74 -16.07
CA ARG A 108 2.23 -4.83 -15.60
C ARG A 108 2.90 -6.19 -15.42
N ALA A 109 3.97 -6.50 -16.17
CA ALA A 109 4.64 -7.81 -16.08
C ALA A 109 5.56 -7.94 -14.84
N ASN A 110 5.97 -6.82 -14.24
CA ASN A 110 6.79 -6.83 -13.03
C ASN A 110 6.13 -6.08 -11.85
N TRP A 111 5.23 -5.11 -12.03
CA TRP A 111 4.86 -4.21 -10.93
C TRP A 111 4.19 -4.84 -9.71
N LEU A 112 3.21 -5.73 -9.78
CA LEU A 112 2.55 -6.13 -8.52
C LEU A 112 3.40 -7.03 -7.63
N PRO A 113 4.02 -8.11 -8.15
CA PRO A 113 4.97 -8.87 -7.36
C PRO A 113 6.28 -8.12 -7.10
N TRP A 114 6.71 -7.16 -7.91
CA TRP A 114 8.03 -6.50 -7.75
C TRP A 114 7.98 -5.13 -7.06
N ALA A 115 6.94 -4.33 -7.28
CA ALA A 115 6.72 -3.07 -6.57
C ALA A 115 6.31 -3.31 -5.11
N LEU A 116 5.56 -4.39 -4.83
CA LEU A 116 5.30 -4.82 -3.45
C LEU A 116 6.42 -5.72 -2.86
N ALA A 117 7.10 -6.58 -3.65
CA ALA A 117 8.10 -7.49 -3.07
C ALA A 117 9.57 -7.04 -3.19
N LYS A 118 9.87 -5.92 -3.85
CA LYS A 118 11.24 -5.40 -3.94
C LYS A 118 11.26 -3.89 -3.94
N ASP A 119 10.98 -3.25 -2.80
CA ASP A 119 11.51 -1.95 -2.31
C ASP A 119 11.71 -0.78 -3.31
N LYS A 120 11.40 -0.86 -4.60
CA LYS A 120 11.98 0.01 -5.62
C LYS A 120 11.02 1.08 -6.08
N GLY A 121 9.71 0.93 -5.89
CA GLY A 121 8.74 1.91 -6.42
C GLY A 121 9.00 2.26 -7.91
N PRO A 122 8.34 3.30 -8.43
CA PRO A 122 8.59 3.78 -9.80
C PRO A 122 10.02 4.34 -10.00
N ASP A 123 10.64 4.92 -8.97
CA ASP A 123 11.86 5.74 -9.10
C ASP A 123 13.06 5.30 -8.22
N GLY A 124 12.96 4.18 -7.51
CA GLY A 124 13.92 3.83 -6.44
C GLY A 124 13.72 4.60 -5.13
N LYS A 125 12.76 5.54 -5.08
CA LYS A 125 12.48 6.40 -3.91
C LYS A 125 12.07 5.60 -2.67
N LEU A 126 11.25 4.55 -2.86
CA LEU A 126 10.80 3.69 -1.78
C LEU A 126 11.98 2.99 -1.09
N ALA A 127 13.01 2.58 -1.85
CA ALA A 127 14.18 1.89 -1.30
C ALA A 127 15.00 2.84 -0.41
N GLY A 128 15.13 4.09 -0.86
CA GLY A 128 15.76 5.15 -0.09
C GLY A 128 15.04 5.37 1.23
N LYS A 129 13.72 5.57 1.19
CA LYS A 129 12.89 5.79 2.38
C LYS A 129 12.90 4.57 3.32
N THR A 130 12.77 3.35 2.81
CA THR A 130 12.88 2.11 3.59
C THR A 130 14.25 1.95 4.25
N SER A 131 15.33 2.35 3.57
CA SER A 131 16.67 2.35 4.15
C SER A 131 16.81 3.37 5.28
N VAL A 132 16.29 4.60 5.08
CA VAL A 132 16.23 5.65 6.11
C VAL A 132 15.45 5.15 7.33
N PHE A 133 14.26 4.57 7.11
CA PHE A 133 13.42 3.98 8.15
C PHE A 133 14.18 2.92 8.96
N LYS A 134 14.75 1.90 8.31
CA LYS A 134 15.47 0.80 8.98
C LYS A 134 16.68 1.31 9.77
N LYS A 135 17.40 2.29 9.22
CA LYS A 135 18.54 2.91 9.88
C LYS A 135 18.10 3.68 11.14
N ALA A 136 17.12 4.57 11.00
CA ALA A 136 16.58 5.36 12.10
C ALA A 136 15.94 4.47 13.19
N GLN A 137 15.27 3.39 12.80
CA GLN A 137 14.75 2.38 13.72
C GLN A 137 15.85 1.76 14.59
N THR A 138 16.93 1.31 13.96
CA THR A 138 18.06 0.68 14.67
C THR A 138 18.75 1.69 15.61
N GLN A 139 18.95 2.92 15.13
CA GLN A 139 19.53 4.01 15.92
C GLN A 139 18.63 4.38 17.11
N HIS A 140 17.32 4.52 16.88
CA HIS A 140 16.34 4.83 17.90
C HIS A 140 16.32 3.76 19.00
N GLN A 141 16.22 2.47 18.64
CA GLN A 141 16.18 1.37 19.60
C GLN A 141 17.46 1.33 20.46
N THR A 142 18.63 1.50 19.84
CA THR A 142 19.91 1.55 20.54
C THR A 142 19.97 2.75 21.49
N CYS A 143 19.57 3.93 21.00
CA CYS A 143 19.53 5.15 21.80
C CYS A 143 18.60 5.03 23.00
N ARG A 144 17.41 4.41 22.85
CA ARG A 144 16.47 4.20 23.97
C ARG A 144 17.03 3.27 25.04
N LYS A 145 17.77 2.23 24.65
CA LYS A 145 18.49 1.36 25.61
C LYS A 145 19.55 2.15 26.38
N GLU A 146 20.37 2.93 25.67
CA GLU A 146 21.38 3.79 26.31
C GLU A 146 20.75 4.81 27.27
N ARG A 147 19.67 5.48 26.84
CA ARG A 147 18.89 6.41 27.68
C ARG A 147 18.41 5.74 28.96
N SER A 148 17.92 4.51 28.87
CA SER A 148 17.45 3.74 30.02
C SER A 148 18.60 3.49 31.02
N CYS A 149 19.76 3.06 30.55
CA CYS A 149 20.94 2.84 31.39
C CYS A 149 21.37 4.14 32.10
N LYS A 150 21.46 5.26 31.36
CA LYS A 150 21.83 6.57 31.94
C LYS A 150 20.81 7.08 32.94
N HIS A 151 19.52 6.85 32.70
CA HIS A 151 18.48 7.15 33.68
C HIS A 151 18.66 6.33 34.97
N GLY A 152 19.03 5.05 34.85
CA GLY A 152 19.36 4.19 35.99
C GLY A 152 20.50 4.77 36.84
N CYS A 153 21.59 5.19 36.19
CA CYS A 153 22.71 5.86 36.88
C CYS A 153 22.27 7.15 37.58
N LEU A 154 21.53 8.02 36.89
CA LEU A 154 21.02 9.27 37.47
C LEU A 154 20.13 9.01 38.70
N TRP A 155 19.25 8.02 38.61
CA TRP A 155 18.36 7.63 39.71
C TRP A 155 19.13 7.03 40.89
N ALA A 156 20.11 6.15 40.64
CA ALA A 156 20.96 5.58 41.67
C ALA A 156 21.75 6.67 42.42
N THR A 157 22.33 7.63 41.70
CA THR A 157 23.05 8.76 42.29
C THR A 157 22.12 9.67 43.10
N ARG A 158 20.91 9.93 42.60
CA ARG A 158 19.90 10.72 43.32
C ARG A 158 19.37 10.03 44.57
N ASN A 159 19.24 8.71 44.57
CA ASN A 159 18.78 7.99 45.75
C ASN A 159 19.87 7.85 46.82
N ARG A 160 21.14 7.68 46.42
CA ARG A 160 22.28 7.73 47.37
C ARG A 160 22.38 9.08 48.09
N THR A 161 21.94 10.17 47.47
CA THR A 161 21.89 11.48 48.13
C THR A 161 20.66 11.69 49.03
N ARG A 162 19.64 10.83 48.95
CA ARG A 162 18.38 10.96 49.71
C ARG A 162 18.18 9.94 50.83
N THR A 163 18.59 8.69 50.65
CA THR A 163 18.24 7.60 51.56
C THR A 163 19.41 6.63 51.71
N LEU A 164 20.15 6.79 52.80
CA LEU A 164 20.85 5.67 53.44
C LEU A 164 20.01 5.26 54.66
N PRO A 165 19.43 4.06 54.68
CA PRO A 165 18.85 3.50 55.88
C PRO A 165 19.98 2.85 56.70
N THR A 166 20.19 3.37 57.91
CA THR A 166 21.07 2.91 59.02
C THR A 166 22.53 3.42 59.04
N PRO A 167 23.09 3.67 60.25
CA PRO A 167 23.98 4.81 60.53
C PRO A 167 25.48 4.48 60.55
N PRO A 168 26.39 5.49 60.60
CA PRO A 168 26.13 6.93 60.69
C PRO A 168 26.85 7.72 59.58
N ALA A 169 26.21 7.87 58.43
CA ALA A 169 26.56 8.96 57.51
C ALA A 169 25.24 9.61 57.08
N PRO A 170 24.93 10.84 57.54
CA PRO A 170 23.76 11.55 57.07
C PRO A 170 23.85 11.76 55.54
N PRO A 171 22.72 11.86 54.81
CA PRO A 171 22.75 12.33 53.42
C PRO A 171 23.62 13.59 53.35
N LEU A 172 24.45 13.77 52.31
CA LEU A 172 25.50 14.81 52.26
C LEU A 172 25.03 16.21 52.71
N ARG A 173 23.77 16.57 52.44
CA ARG A 173 23.15 17.82 52.95
C ARG A 173 22.98 17.86 54.46
N ALA A 174 22.54 16.77 55.08
CA ALA A 174 22.48 16.65 56.53
C ALA A 174 23.88 16.57 57.14
N SER A 175 24.86 15.99 56.43
CA SER A 175 26.27 15.98 56.87
C SER A 175 26.84 17.40 56.90
N LEU A 176 26.61 18.17 55.82
CA LEU A 176 26.90 19.60 55.75
C LEU A 176 26.21 20.37 56.88
N GLU A 177 24.89 20.22 57.00
CA GLU A 177 24.11 20.95 58.01
C GLU A 177 24.59 20.64 59.42
N THR A 178 24.85 19.37 59.73
CA THR A 178 25.37 18.94 61.03
C THR A 178 26.77 19.52 61.29
N ALA A 179 27.68 19.41 60.32
CA ALA A 179 29.05 19.92 60.47
C ALA A 179 29.08 21.44 60.66
N CYS A 180 28.29 22.18 59.88
CA CYS A 180 28.23 23.63 59.97
C CYS A 180 27.38 24.13 61.14
N GLN A 181 26.45 23.33 61.67
CA GLN A 181 25.71 23.67 62.89
C GLN A 181 26.65 23.84 64.07
N VAL A 182 27.67 22.99 64.21
CA VAL A 182 28.65 23.09 65.29
C VAL A 182 29.35 24.46 65.26
N VAL A 183 29.81 24.91 64.08
CA VAL A 183 30.42 26.23 63.90
C VAL A 183 29.45 27.36 64.30
N ARG A 184 28.17 27.25 63.95
CA ARG A 184 27.15 28.23 64.35
C ARG A 184 26.91 28.26 65.85
N GLU A 185 26.96 27.12 66.54
CA GLU A 185 26.88 27.06 68.00
C GLU A 185 28.13 27.67 68.66
N PHE A 186 29.33 27.47 68.08
CA PHE A 186 30.54 28.15 68.55
C PHE A 186 30.45 29.68 68.46
N ASN A 187 29.80 30.20 67.41
CA ASN A 187 29.61 31.64 67.21
C ASN A 187 28.58 32.27 68.14
N LYS A 188 27.80 31.48 68.89
CA LYS A 188 26.92 32.02 69.95
C LYS A 188 27.77 32.28 71.19
N ALA A 189 28.11 33.55 71.42
CA ALA A 189 28.86 33.95 72.60
C ALA A 189 28.11 33.56 73.89
N ASN A 190 28.77 32.81 74.78
CA ASN A 190 28.27 32.56 76.12
C ASN A 190 29.00 33.47 77.10
N SER A 191 28.34 34.53 77.57
CA SER A 191 29.00 35.55 78.40
C SER A 191 29.44 35.02 79.77
N SER A 192 28.94 33.84 80.20
CA SER A 192 29.29 33.22 81.47
C SER A 192 30.74 32.72 81.53
N ASP A 193 31.32 32.38 80.39
CA ASP A 193 32.64 31.72 80.33
C ASP A 193 33.78 32.74 80.57
N CYS A 194 33.45 34.04 80.50
CA CYS A 194 34.35 35.16 80.76
C CYS A 194 34.34 35.65 82.21
N ALA A 195 33.56 35.04 83.11
CA ALA A 195 33.49 35.52 84.49
C ALA A 195 34.74 35.12 85.30
N LYS A 196 35.30 36.09 86.04
CA LYS A 196 36.35 35.84 87.03
C LYS A 196 35.78 35.06 88.21
N GLN A 197 36.47 34.01 88.66
CA GLN A 197 36.01 33.19 89.77
C GLN A 197 36.27 33.88 91.12
N GLU A 198 35.44 33.58 92.13
CA GLU A 198 35.62 34.12 93.47
C GLU A 198 36.96 33.67 94.06
N GLY A 199 37.80 34.63 94.47
CA GLY A 199 39.14 34.38 95.00
C GLY A 199 40.25 34.14 93.96
N GLU A 200 39.95 34.19 92.65
CA GLU A 200 40.95 34.04 91.60
C GLU A 200 41.85 35.29 91.50
N SER A 201 43.17 35.11 91.43
CA SER A 201 44.09 36.23 91.17
C SER A 201 43.94 36.72 89.72
N GLU A 202 44.34 37.96 89.45
CA GLU A 202 44.28 38.51 88.08
C GLU A 202 45.14 37.70 87.09
N GLU A 203 46.31 37.24 87.54
CA GLU A 203 47.21 36.42 86.73
C GLU A 203 46.63 35.03 86.44
N ALA A 204 45.97 34.40 87.42
CA ALA A 204 45.31 33.11 87.22
C ALA A 204 44.13 33.24 86.25
N TYR A 205 43.32 34.28 86.41
CA TYR A 205 42.18 34.57 85.53
C TYR A 205 42.60 34.76 84.07
N THR A 206 43.59 35.63 83.82
CA THR A 206 44.10 35.90 82.46
C THR A 206 44.72 34.67 81.81
N ARG A 207 45.40 33.81 82.59
CA ARG A 207 45.97 32.54 82.10
C ARG A 207 44.88 31.52 81.75
N ARG A 208 43.90 31.30 82.63
CA ARG A 208 42.76 30.41 82.38
C ARG A 208 41.99 30.81 81.13
N LEU A 209 41.73 32.11 80.96
CA LEU A 209 41.07 32.61 79.75
C LEU A 209 41.89 32.34 78.49
N ARG A 210 43.21 32.56 78.54
CA ARG A 210 44.08 32.27 77.40
C ARG A 210 43.99 30.80 76.98
N GLU A 211 44.18 29.88 77.93
CA GLU A 211 44.14 28.44 77.67
C GLU A 211 42.75 28.00 77.18
N TYR A 212 41.67 28.52 77.77
CA TYR A 212 40.30 28.28 77.33
C TYR A 212 40.09 28.73 75.88
N TYR A 213 40.48 29.95 75.52
CA TYR A 213 40.32 30.47 74.16
C TYR A 213 41.22 29.76 73.15
N GLU A 214 42.44 29.37 73.54
CA GLU A 214 43.31 28.56 72.68
C GLU A 214 42.70 27.19 72.35
N ALA A 215 42.19 26.48 73.36
CA ALA A 215 41.50 25.20 73.16
C ALA A 215 40.22 25.38 72.34
N ARG A 216 39.40 26.39 72.65
CA ARG A 216 38.17 26.70 71.91
C ARG A 216 38.45 27.04 70.45
N ASN A 217 39.49 27.84 70.18
CA ASN A 217 39.89 28.20 68.82
C ASN A 217 40.32 26.96 68.02
N LEU A 218 40.98 25.98 68.65
CA LEU A 218 41.29 24.71 68.00
C LEU A 218 40.02 23.95 67.61
N GLU A 219 39.05 23.81 68.52
CA GLU A 219 37.78 23.15 68.23
C GLU A 219 36.99 23.85 67.11
N VAL A 220 36.96 25.18 67.11
CA VAL A 220 36.33 25.99 66.06
C VAL A 220 36.96 25.69 64.71
N ARG A 221 38.30 25.73 64.63
CA ARG A 221 39.02 25.43 63.39
C ARG A 221 38.73 24.03 62.87
N GLU A 222 38.70 23.03 63.76
CA GLU A 222 38.34 21.67 63.35
C GLU A 222 36.88 21.56 62.86
N ALA A 223 35.96 22.30 63.47
CA ALA A 223 34.57 22.35 63.06
C ALA A 223 34.41 23.08 61.70
N GLU A 224 35.13 24.18 61.49
CA GLU A 224 35.20 24.90 60.21
C GLU A 224 35.72 23.98 59.11
N GLU A 225 36.85 23.31 59.32
CA GLU A 225 37.40 22.36 58.34
C GLU A 225 36.43 21.21 58.01
N LYS A 226 35.65 20.72 58.99
CA LYS A 226 34.61 19.70 58.76
C LYS A 226 33.46 20.27 57.92
N CYS A 227 33.01 21.48 58.22
CA CYS A 227 31.98 22.19 57.46
C CYS A 227 32.44 22.45 56.01
N ASP A 228 33.68 22.88 55.81
CA ASP A 228 34.26 23.14 54.49
C ASP A 228 34.38 21.85 53.66
N ARG A 229 34.91 20.77 54.26
CA ARG A 229 34.97 19.46 53.58
C ARG A 229 33.59 18.94 53.19
N ALA A 230 32.59 19.12 54.05
CA ALA A 230 31.21 18.73 53.75
C ALA A 230 30.61 19.60 52.64
N THR A 231 30.94 20.89 52.59
CA THR A 231 30.53 21.83 51.54
C THR A 231 31.09 21.40 50.19
N VAL A 232 32.41 21.22 50.11
CA VAL A 232 33.08 20.76 48.87
C VAL A 232 32.56 19.39 48.42
N SER A 233 32.32 18.47 49.35
CA SER A 233 31.75 17.16 49.02
C SER A 233 30.34 17.27 48.42
N LEU A 234 29.49 18.13 48.97
CA LEU A 234 28.16 18.39 48.43
C LEU A 234 28.24 19.07 47.06
N GLU A 235 29.06 20.10 46.90
CA GLU A 235 29.26 20.82 45.63
C GLU A 235 29.73 19.89 44.51
N ASN A 236 30.74 19.06 44.77
CA ASN A 236 31.22 18.05 43.83
C ASN A 236 30.11 17.07 43.43
N LYS A 237 29.29 16.62 44.39
CA LYS A 237 28.18 15.69 44.10
C LYS A 237 27.06 16.36 43.32
N VAL A 238 26.75 17.63 43.61
CA VAL A 238 25.79 18.43 42.84
C VAL A 238 26.26 18.60 41.40
N ALA A 239 27.54 18.92 41.20
CA ALA A 239 28.15 19.04 39.87
C ALA A 239 28.07 17.71 39.10
N GLU A 240 28.42 16.58 39.73
CA GLU A 240 28.28 15.25 39.13
C GLU A 240 26.83 14.94 38.73
N CYS A 241 25.86 15.20 39.61
CA CYS A 241 24.45 14.99 39.31
C CYS A 241 23.94 15.88 38.19
N SER A 242 24.42 17.13 38.11
CA SER A 242 24.09 18.05 37.01
C SER A 242 24.62 17.50 35.68
N GLY A 243 25.89 17.10 35.62
CA GLY A 243 26.46 16.54 34.39
C GLY A 243 25.75 15.26 33.91
N LEU A 244 25.33 14.39 34.84
CA LEU A 244 24.52 13.21 34.51
C LEU A 244 23.12 13.59 33.98
N LYS A 245 22.48 14.61 34.57
CA LYS A 245 21.19 15.12 34.12
C LYS A 245 21.28 15.70 32.71
N ASP A 246 22.31 16.50 32.44
CA ASP A 246 22.53 17.13 31.14
C ASP A 246 22.82 16.07 30.07
N THR A 247 23.67 15.08 30.40
CA THR A 247 23.94 13.92 29.52
C THR A 247 22.66 13.15 29.20
N TRP A 248 21.83 12.85 30.21
CA TRP A 248 20.56 12.16 30.01
C TRP A 248 19.59 12.98 29.15
N SER A 249 19.52 14.30 29.34
CA SER A 249 18.68 15.19 28.54
C SER A 249 19.13 15.22 27.08
N GLY A 250 20.44 15.35 26.85
CA GLY A 250 21.01 15.33 25.49
C GLY A 250 20.72 14.01 24.75
N ILE A 251 20.87 12.87 25.43
CA ILE A 251 20.51 11.56 24.86
C ILE A 251 19.00 11.47 24.60
N ARG A 252 18.16 11.98 25.51
CA ARG A 252 16.69 11.99 25.32
C ARG A 252 16.30 12.74 24.05
N GLU A 253 16.90 13.92 23.81
CA GLU A 253 16.66 14.72 22.62
C GLU A 253 17.19 14.04 21.35
N ALA A 254 18.39 13.46 21.41
CA ALA A 254 18.95 12.69 20.31
C ALA A 254 18.03 11.52 19.90
N CYS A 255 17.58 10.71 20.87
CA CYS A 255 16.64 9.62 20.58
C CYS A 255 15.31 10.14 20.03
N GLY A 256 14.90 11.36 20.42
CA GLY A 256 13.71 12.01 19.89
C GLY A 256 13.83 12.35 18.40
N ARG A 257 14.98 12.87 17.97
CA ARG A 257 15.27 13.15 16.55
C ARG A 257 15.35 11.88 15.70
N GLU A 258 15.94 10.81 16.24
CA GLU A 258 15.94 9.50 15.56
C GLU A 258 14.52 8.96 15.42
N GLN A 259 13.67 9.19 16.43
CA GLN A 259 12.26 8.84 16.36
C GLN A 259 11.54 9.63 15.27
N ASP A 260 11.74 10.95 15.19
CA ASP A 260 11.15 11.80 14.15
C ASP A 260 11.52 11.32 12.75
N THR A 261 12.80 10.99 12.56
CA THR A 261 13.30 10.49 11.28
C THR A 261 12.65 9.15 10.92
N MET A 262 12.51 8.25 11.89
CA MET A 262 11.86 6.96 11.68
C MET A 262 10.35 7.13 11.40
N ASP A 263 9.67 7.97 12.17
CA ASP A 263 8.22 8.21 12.04
C ASP A 263 7.91 8.87 10.68
N GLU A 264 8.67 9.91 10.28
CA GLU A 264 8.47 10.60 9.00
C GLU A 264 8.77 9.68 7.81
N ALA A 265 9.85 8.89 7.87
CA ALA A 265 10.16 7.92 6.82
C ALA A 265 9.04 6.88 6.65
N SER A 266 8.38 6.48 7.74
CA SER A 266 7.22 5.59 7.69
C SER A 266 6.01 6.26 7.03
N CYS A 267 5.72 7.51 7.37
CA CYS A 267 4.66 8.29 6.71
C CYS A 267 4.92 8.44 5.20
N ASP A 268 6.16 8.74 4.85
CA ASP A 268 6.64 8.89 3.48
C ASP A 268 6.51 7.59 2.66
N ILE A 269 6.77 6.44 3.27
CA ILE A 269 6.58 5.12 2.65
C ILE A 269 5.10 4.88 2.39
N GLN A 270 4.25 5.15 3.40
CA GLN A 270 2.81 4.96 3.28
C GLN A 270 2.20 5.85 2.19
N GLU A 271 2.62 7.11 2.09
CA GLU A 271 2.15 8.03 1.05
C GLU A 271 2.52 7.53 -0.35
N ASP A 272 3.78 7.11 -0.55
CA ASP A 272 4.25 6.56 -1.82
C ASP A 272 3.48 5.28 -2.20
N GLU A 273 3.30 4.36 -1.25
CA GLU A 273 2.54 3.12 -1.47
C GLU A 273 1.06 3.41 -1.77
N THR A 274 0.45 4.38 -1.07
CA THR A 274 -0.93 4.81 -1.34
C THR A 274 -1.06 5.40 -2.74
N SER A 275 -0.11 6.23 -3.15
CA SER A 275 -0.07 6.83 -4.49
C SER A 275 0.03 5.75 -5.57
N VAL A 276 0.99 4.82 -5.43
CA VAL A 276 1.16 3.66 -6.33
C VAL A 276 -0.12 2.84 -6.43
N CYS A 277 -0.80 2.63 -5.31
CA CYS A 277 -2.07 1.91 -5.26
C CYS A 277 -3.21 2.63 -5.99
N GLN A 278 -3.33 3.95 -5.82
CA GLN A 278 -4.33 4.74 -6.52
C GLN A 278 -4.08 4.77 -8.03
N GLU A 279 -2.81 4.91 -8.44
CA GLU A 279 -2.42 4.85 -9.85
C GLU A 279 -2.75 3.48 -10.46
N TYR A 280 -2.45 2.40 -9.74
CA TYR A 280 -2.80 1.05 -10.16
C TYR A 280 -4.32 0.88 -10.31
N SER A 281 -5.13 1.32 -9.33
CA SER A 281 -6.59 1.22 -9.40
C SER A 281 -7.15 1.95 -10.61
N ARG A 282 -6.73 3.21 -10.82
CA ARG A 282 -7.16 4.02 -11.98
C ARG A 282 -6.81 3.34 -13.29
N CYS A 283 -5.60 2.80 -13.39
CA CYS A 283 -5.21 2.07 -14.58
C CYS A 283 -6.05 0.81 -14.78
N TYR A 284 -6.27 0.02 -13.73
CA TYR A 284 -7.07 -1.19 -13.83
C TYR A 284 -8.50 -0.90 -14.29
N GLU A 285 -9.11 0.17 -13.77
CA GLU A 285 -10.43 0.63 -14.17
C GLU A 285 -10.46 1.03 -15.65
N GLN A 286 -9.49 1.84 -16.10
CA GLN A 286 -9.36 2.23 -17.50
C GLN A 286 -9.15 1.02 -18.43
N ALA A 287 -8.35 0.04 -17.99
CA ALA A 287 -8.10 -1.21 -18.71
C ALA A 287 -9.38 -2.03 -18.86
N THR A 288 -10.14 -2.13 -17.79
CA THR A 288 -11.38 -2.88 -17.76
C THR A 288 -12.44 -2.19 -18.63
N ALA A 289 -12.50 -0.86 -18.61
CA ALA A 289 -13.40 -0.10 -19.46
C ALA A 289 -13.09 -0.28 -20.96
N ALA A 290 -11.82 -0.10 -21.36
CA ALA A 290 -11.38 -0.32 -22.74
C ALA A 290 -11.63 -1.76 -23.18
N TYR A 291 -11.34 -2.72 -22.29
CA TYR A 291 -11.63 -4.13 -22.52
C TYR A 291 -13.09 -4.40 -22.84
N ASN A 292 -14.00 -3.88 -22.02
CA ASN A 292 -15.43 -4.10 -22.21
C ASN A 292 -15.93 -3.44 -23.50
N GLN A 293 -15.38 -2.27 -23.89
CA GLN A 293 -15.73 -1.60 -25.15
C GLN A 293 -15.30 -2.43 -26.36
N ASP A 294 -14.06 -2.92 -26.38
CA ASP A 294 -13.57 -3.75 -27.50
C ASP A 294 -14.30 -5.10 -27.57
N LEU A 295 -14.60 -5.70 -26.41
CA LEU A 295 -15.36 -6.94 -26.35
C LEU A 295 -16.75 -6.77 -26.99
N GLU A 296 -17.43 -5.67 -26.70
CA GLU A 296 -18.74 -5.38 -27.29
C GLU A 296 -18.63 -5.12 -28.80
N ALA A 297 -17.63 -4.37 -29.24
CA ALA A 297 -17.39 -4.13 -30.67
C ALA A 297 -17.13 -5.43 -31.45
N VAL A 298 -16.31 -6.34 -30.90
CA VAL A 298 -16.03 -7.63 -31.53
C VAL A 298 -17.26 -8.53 -31.55
N LYS A 299 -18.08 -8.54 -30.49
CA LYS A 299 -19.36 -9.28 -30.49
C LYS A 299 -20.31 -8.76 -31.56
N GLN A 300 -20.37 -7.45 -31.76
CA GLN A 300 -21.18 -6.87 -32.82
C GLN A 300 -20.67 -7.30 -34.20
N GLN A 301 -19.36 -7.22 -34.45
CA GLN A 301 -18.76 -7.68 -35.72
C GLN A 301 -18.99 -9.18 -35.97
N GLN A 302 -18.94 -10.00 -34.92
CA GLN A 302 -19.25 -11.42 -35.00
C GLN A 302 -20.72 -11.66 -35.40
N ALA A 303 -21.65 -10.90 -34.81
CA ALA A 303 -23.07 -10.97 -35.13
C ALA A 303 -23.32 -10.55 -36.60
N ASP A 304 -22.70 -9.45 -37.05
CA ASP A 304 -22.84 -8.96 -38.43
C ASP A 304 -22.32 -10.02 -39.43
N LEU A 305 -21.16 -10.64 -39.16
CA LEU A 305 -20.62 -11.73 -39.99
C LEU A 305 -21.51 -12.98 -39.97
N ALA A 306 -22.19 -13.27 -38.86
CA ALA A 306 -23.14 -14.37 -38.77
C ALA A 306 -24.36 -14.12 -39.66
N ASP A 307 -24.88 -12.89 -39.67
CA ASP A 307 -26.00 -12.49 -40.54
C ASP A 307 -25.61 -12.53 -42.02
N GLU A 308 -24.42 -12.04 -42.38
CA GLU A 308 -23.87 -12.13 -43.74
C GLU A 308 -23.72 -13.59 -44.18
N TRP A 309 -23.23 -14.48 -43.30
CA TRP A 309 -23.04 -15.90 -43.61
C TRP A 309 -24.38 -16.60 -43.77
N ALA A 310 -25.36 -16.28 -42.93
CA ALA A 310 -26.72 -16.79 -43.06
C ALA A 310 -27.38 -16.36 -44.38
N ALA A 311 -27.20 -15.09 -44.77
CA ALA A 311 -27.69 -14.58 -46.05
C ALA A 311 -27.02 -15.32 -47.23
N LEU A 312 -25.72 -15.57 -47.16
CA LEU A 312 -24.98 -16.34 -48.14
C LEU A 312 -25.54 -17.77 -48.27
N LEU A 313 -25.77 -18.48 -47.18
CA LEU A 313 -26.33 -19.84 -47.23
C LEU A 313 -27.74 -19.88 -47.84
N ARG A 314 -28.58 -18.88 -47.52
CA ARG A 314 -29.92 -18.73 -48.13
C ARG A 314 -29.84 -18.46 -49.63
N MET A 315 -28.95 -17.59 -50.07
CA MET A 315 -28.73 -17.33 -51.50
C MET A 315 -28.27 -18.59 -52.23
N GLN A 316 -27.35 -19.34 -51.63
CA GLN A 316 -26.87 -20.59 -52.21
C GLN A 316 -28.02 -21.60 -52.38
N CYS A 317 -28.83 -21.73 -51.35
CA CYS A 317 -30.00 -22.59 -51.35
C CYS A 317 -30.99 -22.20 -52.46
N LEU A 318 -31.27 -20.91 -52.64
CA LEU A 318 -32.14 -20.42 -53.72
C LEU A 318 -31.54 -20.68 -55.11
N LEU A 319 -30.24 -20.52 -55.31
CA LEU A 319 -29.57 -20.86 -56.58
C LEU A 319 -29.73 -22.35 -56.91
N GLN A 320 -29.63 -23.24 -55.91
CA GLN A 320 -29.87 -24.67 -56.11
C GLN A 320 -31.32 -24.97 -56.53
N VAL A 321 -32.30 -24.16 -56.12
CA VAL A 321 -33.69 -24.27 -56.60
C VAL A 321 -33.78 -23.92 -58.08
N PHE A 322 -33.09 -22.86 -58.53
CA PHE A 322 -33.12 -22.44 -59.94
C PHE A 322 -32.42 -23.42 -60.88
N ALA A 323 -31.39 -24.12 -60.40
CA ALA A 323 -30.68 -25.15 -61.14
C ALA A 323 -31.48 -26.45 -61.37
N LYS A 324 -32.63 -26.65 -60.69
CA LYS A 324 -33.46 -27.85 -60.88
C LYS A 324 -34.45 -27.67 -62.03
N ASP A 325 -34.47 -28.65 -62.95
CA ASP A 325 -35.36 -28.65 -64.11
C ASP A 325 -36.83 -29.00 -63.77
N ALA A 326 -37.05 -29.75 -62.67
CA ALA A 326 -38.37 -30.18 -62.22
C ALA A 326 -38.62 -29.86 -60.74
N ASP A 327 -39.89 -29.63 -60.40
CA ASP A 327 -40.41 -29.48 -59.03
C ASP A 327 -39.80 -28.33 -58.20
N LYS A 328 -39.59 -27.18 -58.85
CA LYS A 328 -39.04 -25.94 -58.24
C LYS A 328 -39.82 -25.50 -57.01
N GLN A 329 -41.12 -25.76 -56.97
CA GLN A 329 -41.99 -25.40 -55.84
C GLN A 329 -41.67 -26.22 -54.60
N ALA A 330 -41.50 -27.54 -54.75
CA ALA A 330 -41.04 -28.40 -53.65
C ALA A 330 -39.63 -28.01 -53.20
N ALA A 331 -38.71 -27.77 -54.15
CA ALA A 331 -37.34 -27.34 -53.82
C ALA A 331 -37.29 -25.99 -53.08
N LEU A 332 -38.13 -25.03 -53.47
CA LEU A 332 -38.26 -23.75 -52.77
C LEU A 332 -38.81 -23.92 -51.36
N ALA A 333 -39.78 -24.81 -51.16
CA ALA A 333 -40.33 -25.12 -49.84
C ALA A 333 -39.27 -25.73 -48.92
N THR A 334 -38.47 -26.69 -49.43
CA THR A 334 -37.32 -27.25 -48.71
C THR A 334 -36.32 -26.16 -48.34
N CYS A 335 -36.00 -25.28 -49.29
CA CYS A 335 -35.03 -24.21 -49.06
C CYS A 335 -35.47 -23.24 -47.96
N LYS A 336 -36.74 -22.83 -47.97
CA LYS A 336 -37.31 -21.96 -46.93
C LYS A 336 -37.34 -22.61 -45.54
N GLY A 337 -37.49 -23.93 -45.49
CA GLY A 337 -37.51 -24.69 -44.24
C GLY A 337 -36.13 -25.13 -43.74
N GLN A 338 -35.07 -24.85 -44.50
CA GLN A 338 -33.73 -25.26 -44.12
C GLN A 338 -33.20 -24.37 -42.99
N ASP A 339 -32.83 -25.01 -41.88
CA ASP A 339 -32.17 -24.34 -40.77
C ASP A 339 -30.66 -24.25 -41.04
N HIS A 340 -30.16 -23.03 -41.13
CA HIS A 340 -28.74 -22.75 -41.32
C HIS A 340 -28.03 -22.39 -40.01
N ALA A 341 -28.73 -22.37 -38.86
CA ALA A 341 -28.19 -21.88 -37.60
C ALA A 341 -26.93 -22.64 -37.14
N SER A 342 -26.90 -23.98 -37.28
CA SER A 342 -25.75 -24.77 -36.88
C SER A 342 -24.51 -24.50 -37.74
N GLU A 343 -24.71 -24.31 -39.05
CA GLU A 343 -23.62 -24.00 -39.98
C GLU A 343 -23.09 -22.59 -39.73
N VAL A 344 -23.97 -21.60 -39.57
CA VAL A 344 -23.61 -20.22 -39.19
C VAL A 344 -22.81 -20.23 -37.89
N ALA A 345 -23.33 -20.85 -36.83
CA ALA A 345 -22.65 -20.91 -35.53
C ALA A 345 -21.25 -21.55 -35.63
N SER A 346 -21.10 -22.60 -36.44
CA SER A 346 -19.80 -23.26 -36.63
C SER A 346 -18.80 -22.40 -37.41
N ALA A 347 -19.29 -21.58 -38.36
CA ALA A 347 -18.47 -20.74 -39.22
C ALA A 347 -18.10 -19.39 -38.56
N THR A 348 -18.95 -18.87 -37.67
CA THR A 348 -18.80 -17.52 -37.09
C THR A 348 -18.54 -17.51 -35.58
N SER A 349 -18.28 -18.67 -34.97
CA SER A 349 -17.90 -18.78 -33.56
C SER A 349 -16.49 -18.22 -33.31
N LEU A 350 -16.37 -17.08 -32.61
CA LEU A 350 -15.12 -16.60 -32.05
C LEU A 350 -14.85 -17.20 -30.67
N ARG A 351 -13.56 -17.42 -30.37
CA ARG A 351 -13.07 -17.78 -29.04
C ARG A 351 -12.62 -16.52 -28.33
N PHE A 352 -13.42 -16.06 -27.39
CA PHE A 352 -13.01 -14.98 -26.49
C PHE A 352 -12.07 -15.54 -25.43
N PRO A 353 -10.80 -15.10 -25.38
CA PRO A 353 -9.86 -15.62 -24.41
C PRO A 353 -10.29 -15.26 -22.98
N SER A 354 -10.20 -16.26 -22.12
CA SER A 354 -10.40 -16.14 -20.67
C SER A 354 -9.02 -16.08 -19.99
N PRO A 355 -8.82 -15.25 -18.95
CA PRO A 355 -9.83 -14.47 -18.25
C PRO A 355 -9.95 -13.00 -18.68
N VAL A 356 -11.14 -12.44 -18.44
CA VAL A 356 -11.42 -11.01 -18.14
C VAL A 356 -10.24 -10.41 -17.37
N PRO A 357 -9.90 -9.10 -17.52
CA PRO A 357 -8.82 -8.46 -16.75
C PRO A 357 -8.75 -9.04 -15.34
N LYS A 358 -7.62 -9.69 -15.02
CA LYS A 358 -7.44 -10.41 -13.75
C LYS A 358 -7.98 -9.56 -12.62
N THR A 359 -8.84 -10.12 -11.76
CA THR A 359 -9.44 -9.42 -10.61
C THR A 359 -8.42 -8.47 -10.00
N ALA A 360 -8.79 -7.19 -9.90
CA ALA A 360 -7.94 -6.18 -9.27
C ALA A 360 -7.38 -6.74 -7.98
N GLN A 361 -6.06 -6.78 -7.88
CA GLN A 361 -5.45 -7.16 -6.63
C GLN A 361 -5.69 -5.99 -5.68
N LEU A 362 -6.37 -6.26 -4.57
CA LEU A 362 -6.51 -5.27 -3.52
C LEU A 362 -5.11 -4.89 -3.06
N CYS A 363 -4.87 -3.59 -2.99
CA CYS A 363 -3.74 -3.11 -2.21
C CYS A 363 -3.94 -3.57 -0.78
N SER A 364 -3.05 -4.44 -0.32
CA SER A 364 -3.02 -4.82 1.09
C SER A 364 -2.98 -3.56 1.93
N ALA A 365 -3.78 -3.51 2.99
CA ALA A 365 -3.73 -2.41 3.95
C ALA A 365 -2.27 -2.23 4.37
N ILE A 366 -1.72 -1.06 4.03
CA ILE A 366 -0.31 -0.78 4.19
C ILE A 366 0.03 -0.87 5.67
N GLY A 367 0.94 -1.77 5.98
CA GLY A 367 1.38 -2.07 7.34
C GLY A 367 2.19 -0.93 7.92
N GLY A 368 1.48 0.06 8.48
CA GLY A 368 1.94 0.86 9.60
C GLY A 368 2.52 2.22 9.24
N ALA A 369 1.64 3.20 9.06
CA ALA A 369 1.94 4.59 9.39
C ALA A 369 2.47 4.69 10.82
N ALA A 370 3.32 5.67 11.12
CA ALA A 370 3.78 5.94 12.49
C ALA A 370 2.63 6.12 13.51
N ALA A 371 1.45 6.53 13.05
CA ALA A 371 0.24 6.72 13.84
C ALA A 371 -0.57 5.44 14.11
N ASN A 372 -0.28 4.32 13.45
CA ASN A 372 -1.07 3.10 13.55
C ASN A 372 -0.75 2.32 14.84
N SER A 373 -1.76 1.77 15.53
CA SER A 373 -1.56 0.93 16.71
C SER A 373 -0.57 -0.23 16.49
N HIS A 374 -0.64 -0.90 15.33
CA HIS A 374 0.28 -1.96 14.95
C HIS A 374 1.72 -1.45 14.87
N TYR A 375 1.94 -0.27 14.29
CA TYR A 375 3.26 0.36 14.23
C TYR A 375 3.79 0.64 15.64
N ILE A 376 2.96 1.22 16.50
CA ILE A 376 3.34 1.55 17.87
C ILE A 376 3.71 0.29 18.65
N VAL A 377 2.90 -0.78 18.57
CA VAL A 377 3.21 -2.05 19.24
C VAL A 377 4.50 -2.66 18.71
N GLN A 378 4.67 -2.68 17.39
CA GLN A 378 5.82 -3.29 16.73
C GLN A 378 7.13 -2.56 17.04
N HIS A 379 7.13 -1.22 16.98
CA HIS A 379 8.35 -0.41 17.07
C HIS A 379 8.61 0.15 18.47
N TYR A 380 7.56 0.37 19.27
CA TYR A 380 7.64 0.99 20.60
C TYR A 380 7.26 0.07 21.76
N GLY A 381 6.57 -1.04 21.52
CA GLY A 381 6.09 -1.95 22.56
C GLY A 381 7.20 -2.59 23.41
N SER A 382 8.42 -2.70 22.87
CA SER A 382 9.58 -3.27 23.58
C SER A 382 10.48 -2.24 24.26
N LEU A 383 10.10 -0.96 24.26
CA LEU A 383 10.94 0.09 24.86
C LEU A 383 10.93 0.04 26.41
N PRO A 384 12.07 0.34 27.07
CA PRO A 384 12.13 0.40 28.53
C PRO A 384 11.15 1.43 29.11
N LYS A 385 10.55 1.12 30.28
CA LYS A 385 9.55 1.98 30.95
C LYS A 385 10.05 3.41 31.23
N ASN A 386 11.34 3.57 31.53
CA ASN A 386 12.03 4.84 31.78
C ASN A 386 12.57 5.51 30.49
N ALA A 387 12.35 4.91 29.32
CA ALA A 387 12.81 5.39 28.02
C ALA A 387 11.73 5.19 26.95
N GLN A 388 10.47 5.49 27.28
CA GLN A 388 9.36 5.43 26.34
C GLN A 388 9.55 6.35 25.13
N ALA A 389 8.87 6.00 24.04
CA ALA A 389 8.75 6.81 22.84
C ALA A 389 8.17 8.20 23.18
N LYS A 390 8.54 9.21 22.38
CA LYS A 390 7.94 10.54 22.44
C LYS A 390 6.62 10.51 21.64
N THR A 391 5.75 11.49 21.84
CA THR A 391 4.56 11.69 20.99
C THR A 391 4.96 11.87 19.53
N CYS A 392 4.34 11.11 18.62
CA CYS A 392 4.64 11.21 17.19
C CYS A 392 4.33 12.64 16.69
N SER A 393 5.28 13.24 15.97
CA SER A 393 5.15 14.55 15.33
C SER A 393 5.25 14.51 13.80
N ALA A 394 5.30 13.31 13.22
CA ALA A 394 5.40 13.13 11.79
C ALA A 394 4.10 13.50 11.06
N SER A 395 4.19 13.75 9.76
CA SER A 395 3.09 14.23 8.91
C SER A 395 1.84 13.34 8.95
N CYS A 396 1.98 12.02 9.02
CA CYS A 396 0.85 11.09 9.11
C CYS A 396 0.23 11.01 10.52
N CYS A 397 0.90 11.53 11.55
CA CYS A 397 0.38 11.56 12.92
C CYS A 397 -0.45 12.81 13.21
N THR A 398 -0.19 13.92 12.53
CA THR A 398 -0.91 15.20 12.73
C THR A 398 -2.17 15.30 11.87
N LYS A 399 -2.25 14.52 10.78
CA LYS A 399 -3.34 14.54 9.80
C LYS A 399 -4.65 13.84 10.25
N CYS A 400 -4.72 13.20 11.42
CA CYS A 400 -6.00 12.65 11.91
C CYS A 400 -7.06 13.76 12.20
N SER A 401 -6.63 15.01 12.39
CA SER A 401 -7.53 16.13 12.72
C SER A 401 -8.42 16.61 11.56
N GLU A 402 -8.11 16.23 10.30
CA GLU A 402 -8.84 16.70 9.11
C GLU A 402 -9.83 15.67 8.53
N PHE A 403 -9.79 14.41 8.98
CA PHE A 403 -10.74 13.40 8.52
C PHE A 403 -12.09 13.56 9.24
N LEU A 404 -13.10 14.03 8.50
CA LEU A 404 -14.51 13.92 8.90
C LEU A 404 -14.86 12.43 8.97
N CYS A 405 -15.05 11.91 10.17
CA CYS A 405 -15.50 10.54 10.36
C CYS A 405 -16.89 10.35 9.73
N PRO A 406 -17.15 9.21 9.07
CA PRO A 406 -18.50 8.87 8.59
C PRO A 406 -19.53 8.95 9.73
N HIS A 407 -20.80 9.25 9.41
CA HIS A 407 -21.88 9.30 10.41
C HIS A 407 -21.87 8.06 11.31
N GLY A 408 -21.83 8.28 12.63
CA GLY A 408 -21.75 7.21 13.64
C GLY A 408 -20.35 6.95 14.20
N PHE A 409 -19.32 7.64 13.70
CA PHE A 409 -17.95 7.55 14.23
C PHE A 409 -17.48 8.90 14.76
N VAL A 410 -16.67 8.90 15.83
CA VAL A 410 -16.12 10.11 16.46
C VAL A 410 -14.61 10.17 16.27
N ASN A 411 -14.11 11.37 16.00
CA ASN A 411 -12.68 11.65 15.92
C ASN A 411 -12.06 11.57 17.33
N ILE A 412 -10.98 10.80 17.47
CA ILE A 412 -10.33 10.50 18.75
C ILE A 412 -9.75 11.77 19.41
N ASP A 413 -9.41 12.81 18.66
CA ASP A 413 -8.79 14.03 19.21
C ASP A 413 -9.74 14.84 20.14
N LEU A 414 -11.03 14.51 20.16
CA LEU A 414 -12.02 15.09 21.08
C LEU A 414 -12.27 14.22 22.35
N ALA A 415 -11.71 13.02 22.43
CA ALA A 415 -11.88 12.09 23.54
C ALA A 415 -10.58 11.94 24.36
N GLU A 416 -10.30 12.96 25.18
CA GLU A 416 -9.31 12.98 26.26
C GLU A 416 -7.88 12.45 26.00
N GLN A 417 -6.93 13.39 25.99
CA GLN A 417 -5.50 13.16 26.14
C GLN A 417 -5.16 12.25 27.35
N LYS A 418 -4.90 10.97 27.11
CA LYS A 418 -4.05 10.16 27.98
C LYS A 418 -2.81 9.73 27.21
N ILE A 419 -1.65 10.08 27.76
CA ILE A 419 -0.33 9.66 27.30
C ILE A 419 -0.29 8.12 27.39
N GLY A 420 -0.38 7.45 26.24
CA GLY A 420 -0.15 6.01 26.11
C GLY A 420 -1.34 5.11 25.71
N SER A 421 -2.45 5.62 25.17
CA SER A 421 -3.53 4.75 24.65
C SER A 421 -3.78 4.89 23.15
N LEU A 422 -3.54 3.76 22.46
CA LEU A 422 -4.11 3.25 21.20
C LEU A 422 -4.83 4.24 20.25
N ALA A 423 -4.24 4.45 19.08
CA ALA A 423 -4.94 4.87 17.87
C ALA A 423 -5.27 3.62 17.03
N GLU A 424 -6.36 2.94 17.37
CA GLU A 424 -7.02 2.03 16.44
C GLU A 424 -8.03 2.85 15.65
N SER A 425 -7.63 3.27 14.44
CA SER A 425 -8.36 4.12 13.47
C SER A 425 -8.65 5.57 13.94
N CYS A 426 -8.44 6.59 13.10
CA CYS A 426 -8.77 7.99 13.45
C CYS A 426 -10.29 8.20 13.74
N CYS A 427 -11.11 7.16 13.56
CA CYS A 427 -12.55 7.16 13.73
C CYS A 427 -12.96 5.90 14.51
N VAL A 428 -13.33 6.05 15.78
CA VAL A 428 -13.93 4.96 16.58
C VAL A 428 -15.45 5.02 16.49
N GLU A 429 -16.10 3.85 16.49
CA GLU A 429 -17.55 3.75 16.48
C GLU A 429 -18.11 4.47 17.71
N GLY A 430 -18.84 5.56 17.48
CA GLY A 430 -19.40 6.38 18.54
C GLY A 430 -20.62 5.70 19.12
N SER A 431 -20.48 5.03 20.26
CA SER A 431 -21.63 4.50 20.99
C SER A 431 -22.44 5.65 21.59
N LEU A 432 -23.34 6.23 20.80
CA LEU A 432 -24.38 7.16 21.29
C LEU A 432 -25.74 6.48 21.49
N PHE A 433 -25.83 5.14 21.38
CA PHE A 433 -27.02 4.38 21.75
C PHE A 433 -26.70 3.21 22.68
N SER A 434 -27.40 3.20 23.82
CA SER A 434 -27.32 2.21 24.89
C SER A 434 -27.71 0.81 24.41
N ASN A 435 -26.96 -0.21 24.86
CA ASN A 435 -27.35 -1.64 25.01
C ASN A 435 -26.56 -2.71 24.22
N SER A 436 -25.26 -2.55 23.99
CA SER A 436 -24.40 -3.67 23.55
C SER A 436 -23.44 -4.11 24.65
N LYS A 437 -23.69 -5.30 25.22
CA LYS A 437 -22.90 -5.95 26.28
C LYS A 437 -21.49 -6.30 25.79
N LEU A 438 -20.47 -5.82 26.49
CA LEU A 438 -19.09 -6.32 26.39
C LEU A 438 -18.97 -7.69 27.07
N VAL A 439 -18.40 -8.66 26.35
CA VAL A 439 -17.85 -9.89 26.92
C VAL A 439 -16.46 -9.55 27.47
N SER A 440 -16.34 -9.50 28.80
CA SER A 440 -15.05 -9.43 29.48
C SER A 440 -14.50 -10.83 29.69
N GLU A 441 -13.26 -11.11 29.29
CA GLU A 441 -12.50 -12.20 29.90
C GLU A 441 -11.01 -11.92 30.07
N LYS A 442 -10.65 -11.85 31.36
CA LYS A 442 -9.39 -12.13 32.07
C LYS A 442 -8.07 -12.24 31.29
N HIS A 443 -7.12 -11.39 31.69
CA HIS A 443 -5.76 -11.85 31.99
C HIS A 443 -5.35 -11.44 33.42
N GLN A 444 -5.17 -12.44 34.28
CA GLN A 444 -4.48 -12.34 35.55
C GLN A 444 -3.05 -12.89 35.41
N GLY A 445 -2.09 -12.11 35.92
CA GLY A 445 -0.94 -12.62 36.67
C GLY A 445 0.30 -13.06 35.89
N LEU A 446 1.33 -12.20 35.84
CA LEU A 446 2.74 -12.62 35.76
C LEU A 446 3.63 -11.64 36.58
N PRO A 447 4.75 -12.12 37.15
CA PRO A 447 5.35 -11.56 38.36
C PRO A 447 6.24 -10.33 38.11
N LEU A 448 6.18 -9.41 39.06
CA LEU A 448 7.17 -8.36 39.26
C LEU A 448 8.44 -8.98 39.85
N GLY A 449 9.58 -8.74 39.21
CA GLY A 449 10.88 -8.81 39.88
C GLY A 449 11.95 -9.54 39.08
N GLN A 450 12.62 -8.84 38.18
CA GLN A 450 14.06 -9.04 37.93
C GLN A 450 14.68 -7.67 37.64
N SER A 451 15.57 -7.27 38.55
CA SER A 451 16.47 -6.13 38.42
C SER A 451 17.56 -6.52 37.43
N TYR A 452 17.63 -5.84 36.28
CA TYR A 452 18.77 -5.97 35.38
C TYR A 452 19.83 -4.95 35.81
N ASP A 453 20.92 -5.46 36.38
CA ASP A 453 22.17 -4.69 36.54
C ASP A 453 22.80 -4.50 35.16
N CYS A 454 22.43 -3.42 34.49
CA CYS A 454 23.05 -3.00 33.23
C CYS A 454 24.27 -2.11 33.50
N CYS A 455 25.29 -2.64 34.20
CA CYS A 455 26.64 -2.06 34.26
C CYS A 455 27.64 -3.00 34.97
N SER A 456 27.80 -4.24 34.50
CA SER A 456 29.01 -5.02 34.78
C SER A 456 29.72 -5.32 33.47
N GLY A 457 30.74 -4.53 33.16
CA GLY A 457 31.80 -4.94 32.26
C GLY A 457 32.81 -5.72 33.08
N ASP A 458 32.79 -7.05 32.95
CA ASP A 458 33.85 -7.89 33.48
C ASP A 458 34.78 -8.37 32.37
N VAL A 459 36.05 -8.12 32.67
CA VAL A 459 37.26 -8.48 31.96
C VAL A 459 37.36 -10.00 31.84
N LEU A 460 37.62 -10.46 30.61
CA LEU A 460 38.02 -11.83 30.33
C LEU A 460 39.37 -12.14 31.02
N LEU A 461 39.38 -13.01 32.02
CA LEU A 461 40.55 -13.78 32.45
C LEU A 461 40.06 -15.09 33.06
N GLY A 462 40.34 -16.22 32.40
CA GLY A 462 40.03 -17.52 32.98
C GLY A 462 39.96 -18.69 31.98
N LEU A 463 41.06 -19.01 31.32
CA LEU A 463 41.31 -20.37 30.83
C LEU A 463 42.76 -20.74 31.13
N LEU A 464 42.94 -21.61 32.12
CA LEU A 464 43.81 -22.79 32.11
C LEU A 464 43.76 -23.40 33.52
N GLY A 465 43.08 -24.54 33.62
CA GLY A 465 43.11 -25.37 34.82
C GLY A 465 44.31 -26.30 34.81
N VAL A 466 44.85 -26.60 36.00
CA VAL A 466 45.53 -27.87 36.29
C VAL A 466 45.26 -28.30 37.74
N ARG A 467 44.73 -29.52 37.81
CA ARG A 467 44.67 -30.57 38.86
C ARG A 467 45.45 -30.44 40.18
N SER A 468 44.70 -30.81 41.24
CA SER A 468 44.99 -31.81 42.29
C SER A 468 46.25 -31.69 43.16
N PHE A 469 46.06 -31.66 44.49
CA PHE A 469 46.32 -32.79 45.40
C PHE A 469 45.88 -32.45 46.85
N ASP A 470 45.11 -33.35 47.44
CA ASP A 470 44.84 -33.53 48.89
C ASP A 470 46.11 -34.06 49.62
N PRO A 471 46.18 -34.12 50.97
CA PRO A 471 45.09 -34.30 51.94
C PRO A 471 44.97 -33.29 53.09
#